data_AF-A0A1J0VHR3-F1
#
_entry.id   AF-A0A1J0VHR3-F1
#
_cell.length_a   1.000
_cell.length_b   1.000
_cell.length_c   1.000
_cell.angle_alpha   90.00
_cell.angle_beta   90.00
_cell.angle_gamma   90.00
#
_symmetry.space_group_name_H-M   'P 1'
#
loop_
_entity.id
_entity.type
_entity.pdbx_description
1 polymer ?
#
loop_
_entity_poly.entity_id
_entity_poly.type
_entity_poly.pdbx_seq_one_letter_code
_entity_poly.pdbx_strand_id
1 'polypeptide(L)' 'MEENKAPQVPAHVPLMTLERFSELSGLEEGVIYGHIRRGYLPSVKLGKYRLINIAMLQAQCLQGEDWS' A
#
# COMPACT_ATOMS: atom_id res chain seq x y z
N MET A 1 -24.57 -29.53 -5.33
CA MET A 1 -23.76 -28.35 -5.74
C MET A 1 -22.70 -28.20 -4.67
N GLU A 2 -21.45 -28.57 -4.95
CA GLU A 2 -20.36 -28.35 -4.00
C GLU A 2 -20.00 -26.87 -4.01
N GLU A 3 -20.14 -26.25 -2.85
CA GLU A 3 -19.77 -24.86 -2.61
C GLU A 3 -18.24 -24.76 -2.67
N ASN A 4 -17.72 -24.01 -3.65
CA ASN A 4 -16.29 -23.87 -3.86
C ASN A 4 -15.65 -23.18 -2.64
N LYS A 5 -15.08 -23.98 -1.75
CA LYS A 5 -14.41 -23.59 -0.51
C LYS A 5 -12.95 -23.16 -0.74
N ALA A 6 -12.60 -22.75 -1.95
CA ALA A 6 -11.31 -22.12 -2.20
C ALA A 6 -11.26 -20.83 -1.37
N PRO A 7 -10.21 -20.62 -0.55
CA PRO A 7 -10.02 -19.34 0.12
C PRO A 7 -10.02 -18.26 -0.96
N GLN A 8 -11.02 -17.38 -0.92
CA GLN A 8 -11.03 -16.17 -1.73
C GLN A 8 -9.94 -15.27 -1.15
N VAL A 9 -8.67 -15.60 -1.42
CA VAL A 9 -7.53 -14.75 -1.07
C VAL A 9 -7.77 -13.46 -1.85
N PRO A 10 -8.04 -12.32 -1.20
CA PRO A 10 -8.18 -11.06 -1.92
C PRO A 10 -6.92 -10.91 -2.76
N ALA A 11 -7.07 -10.62 -4.05
CA ALA A 11 -5.94 -10.42 -4.94
C ALA A 11 -4.98 -9.42 -4.27
N HIS A 12 -3.84 -9.92 -3.78
CA HIS A 12 -2.87 -9.08 -3.09
C HIS A 12 -2.22 -8.23 -4.17
N VAL A 13 -2.62 -6.97 -4.26
CA VAL A 13 -2.01 -6.02 -5.19
C VAL A 13 -0.82 -5.40 -4.45
N PRO A 14 0.42 -5.82 -4.74
CA PRO A 14 1.59 -5.40 -3.95
C PRO A 14 1.94 -3.93 -4.17
N LEU A 15 1.45 -3.33 -5.25
CA LEU A 15 1.68 -1.94 -5.63
C LEU A 15 0.36 -1.20 -5.81
N MET A 16 0.28 0.04 -5.35
CA MET A 16 -0.92 0.87 -5.49
C MET A 16 -0.58 2.25 -6.03
N THR A 17 -1.47 2.83 -6.83
CA THR A 17 -1.36 4.22 -7.28
C THR A 17 -1.55 5.18 -6.09
N LEU A 18 -0.99 6.40 -6.20
CA LEU A 18 -1.24 7.44 -5.19
C LEU A 18 -2.72 7.75 -5.05
N GLU A 19 -3.40 7.97 -6.18
CA GLU A 19 -4.83 8.23 -6.28
C GLU A 19 -5.64 7.16 -5.53
N ARG A 20 -5.42 5.88 -5.83
CA ARG A 20 -6.20 4.81 -5.20
C ARG A 20 -5.89 4.69 -3.71
N PHE A 21 -4.64 4.90 -3.30
CA PHE A 21 -4.27 4.91 -1.90
C PHE A 21 -4.87 6.11 -1.16
N SER A 22 -4.95 7.28 -1.81
CA SER A 22 -5.63 8.47 -1.29
C SER A 22 -7.09 8.18 -1.02
N GLU A 23 -7.81 7.60 -1.98
CA GLU A 23 -9.22 7.22 -1.81
C GLU A 23 -9.44 6.24 -0.66
N LEU A 24 -8.57 5.22 -0.54
CA LEU A 24 -8.74 4.17 0.47
C LEU A 24 -8.26 4.58 1.86
N SER A 25 -7.24 5.43 1.96
CA SER A 25 -6.71 5.91 3.25
C SER A 25 -7.42 7.15 3.78
N GLY A 26 -8.11 7.91 2.91
CA GLY A 26 -8.69 9.21 3.24
C GLY A 26 -7.66 10.35 3.35
N LEU A 27 -6.38 10.09 3.08
CA LEU A 27 -5.35 11.12 3.04
C LEU A 27 -5.31 11.81 1.68
N GLU A 28 -5.06 13.11 1.67
CA GLU A 28 -4.85 13.85 0.42
C GLU A 28 -3.57 13.38 -0.29
N GLU A 29 -3.59 13.31 -1.63
CA GLU A 29 -2.42 12.93 -2.45
C GLU A 29 -1.17 13.76 -2.11
N GLY A 30 -1.32 15.06 -1.84
CA GLY A 30 -0.20 15.94 -1.45
C GLY A 30 0.50 15.50 -0.16
N VAL A 31 -0.28 15.03 0.83
CA VAL A 31 0.24 14.50 2.10
C VAL A 31 0.99 13.20 1.85
N ILE A 32 0.37 12.28 1.08
CA ILE A 32 0.98 11.00 0.70
C ILE A 32 2.29 11.22 -0.06
N TYR A 33 2.31 12.15 -1.01
CA TYR A 33 3.52 12.51 -1.74
C TYR A 33 4.60 13.07 -0.81
N GLY A 34 4.20 13.89 0.17
CA GLY A 34 5.08 14.37 1.23
C GLY A 34 5.70 13.24 2.06
N HIS A 35 4.93 12.22 2.43
CA HIS A 35 5.42 11.04 3.15
C HIS A 35 6.41 10.23 2.30
N ILE A 36 6.08 10.01 1.03
CA ILE A 36 6.95 9.31 0.07
C ILE A 36 8.29 10.05 -0.08
N ARG A 37 8.26 11.38 -0.24
CA ARG A 37 9.47 12.21 -0.41
C ARG A 37 10.37 12.18 0.84
N ARG A 38 9.78 12.04 2.03
CA ARG A 38 10.51 11.94 3.31
C ARG A 38 10.92 10.50 3.66
N GLY A 39 10.52 9.51 2.87
CA GLY A 39 10.83 8.09 3.10
C GLY A 39 9.95 7.41 4.14
N TYR A 40 8.85 8.04 4.58
CA TYR A 40 7.92 7.46 5.56
C TYR A 40 6.99 6.42 4.93
N LEU A 41 6.66 6.58 3.63
CA LEU A 41 5.89 5.60 2.88
C LEU A 41 6.78 4.89 1.87
N PRO A 42 6.85 3.55 1.89
CA PRO A 42 7.64 2.81 0.91
C PRO A 42 7.02 2.94 -0.48
N SER A 43 7.85 3.24 -1.49
CA SER A 43 7.39 3.42 -2.87
C SER A 43 8.42 2.91 -3.87
N VAL A 44 7.93 2.50 -5.05
CA VAL A 44 8.74 2.00 -6.17
C VAL A 44 8.50 2.87 -7.39
N LYS A 45 9.57 3.22 -8.12
CA LYS A 45 9.47 3.83 -9.43
C LYS A 45 9.25 2.74 -10.47
N LEU A 46 8.13 2.81 -11.21
CA LEU A 46 7.79 1.89 -12.28
C LEU A 46 7.56 2.69 -13.56
N GLY A 47 8.56 2.69 -14.44
CA GLY A 47 8.58 3.55 -15.63
C GLY A 47 8.50 5.04 -15.25
N LYS A 48 7.48 5.73 -15.77
CA LYS A 48 7.22 7.15 -15.48
C LYS A 48 6.42 7.40 -14.19
N TYR A 49 5.89 6.34 -13.58
CA TYR A 49 5.03 6.45 -12.40
C TYR A 49 5.78 6.07 -11.12
N ARG A 50 5.26 6.56 -9.99
CA ARG A 50 5.65 6.11 -8.65
C ARG A 50 4.43 5.49 -7.99
N LEU A 51 4.60 4.25 -7.52
CA LEU A 51 3.56 3.47 -6.86
C LEU A 51 3.98 3.20 -5.42
N ILE A 52 3.00 3.11 -4.53
CA ILE A 52 3.21 2.77 -3.12
C ILE A 52 3.40 1.25 -3.04
N ASN A 53 4.42 0.82 -2.29
CA ASN A 53 4.69 -0.59 -2.07
C ASN A 53 3.88 -1.08 -0.85
N ILE A 54 2.68 -1.59 -1.13
CA ILE A 54 1.73 -2.06 -0.11
C ILE A 54 2.27 -3.30 0.60
N ALA A 55 2.96 -4.20 -0.11
CA ALA A 55 3.55 -5.38 0.50
C ALA A 55 4.58 -5.02 1.58
N MET A 56 5.46 -4.07 1.30
CA MET A 56 6.44 -3.57 2.27
C MET A 56 5.78 -2.81 3.41
N LEU A 57 4.83 -1.93 3.11
CA LEU A 57 4.08 -1.19 4.13
C LEU A 57 3.38 -2.14 5.11
N GLN A 58 2.70 -3.16 4.59
CA GLN A 58 2.04 -4.18 5.40
C GLN A 58 3.04 -4.93 6.29
N ALA A 59 4.20 -5.32 5.74
CA ALA A 59 5.24 -5.96 6.54
C ALA A 59 5.73 -5.05 7.67
N GLN A 60 6.00 -3.77 7.39
CA GLN A 60 6.40 -2.78 8.40
C GLN A 60 5.33 -2.59 9.49
N CYS A 61 4.06 -2.57 9.12
CA CYS A 61 2.95 -2.49 10.08
C CYS A 61 2.87 -3.73 10.98
N LEU A 62 3.00 -4.93 10.41
CA LEU A 62 2.95 -6.19 11.17
C LEU A 62 4.18 -6.41 12.04
N GLN A 63 5.33 -5.87 11.63
CA GLN A 63 6.59 -5.93 12.36
C GLN A 63 6.70 -4.85 13.45
N GLY A 64 5.77 -3.89 13.50
CA GLY A 64 5.88 -2.65 14.26
C GLY A 64 6.15 -2.83 15.76
N GLU A 65 7.42 -2.95 16.09
CA GLU A 65 8.10 -2.55 17.33
C GLU A 65 8.25 -1.02 17.28
N ASP A 66 7.79 -0.34 18.33
CA ASP A 66 7.86 1.11 18.60
C ASP A 66 7.36 2.09 17.51
N TRP A 67 6.03 2.24 17.44
CA TRP A 67 5.40 3.51 17.05
C TRP A 67 5.01 4.28 18.33
N SER A 68 5.99 4.61 19.17
CA SER A 68 5.83 5.45 20.37
C SER A 68 6.28 6.89 20.12
#